data_AF-A0A4Y9ZG30-F1
#
_entry.id   AF-A0A4Y9ZG30-F1
#
_cell.length_a   1.000
_cell.length_b   1.000
_cell.length_c   1.000
_cell.angle_alpha   90.00
_cell.angle_beta   90.00
_cell.angle_gamma   90.00
#
_symmetry.space_group_name_H-M   'P 1'
#
loop_
_entity.id
_entity.type
_entity.pdbx_description
1 polymer ?
#
loop_
_entity_poly.entity_id
_entity_poly.type
_entity_poly.pdbx_seq_one_letter_code
_entity_poly.pdbx_strand_id
1 'polypeptide(L)'
;MKVQYRSCYHCSKPIAKSDNLYRCKNCKVMFYCNRKCQKDNWALHKTVCADAEAARLRWGVDRQALYDHLSDLHGGSKEELCHREQALFKQWFELNTLNLQRAGIYVACKFQDAIMPLKFKPSRSLFYVVVCLHLSSDRTPSSTFLVIGAELRPMPGDDELSWTGIDLPQEIELESPVNHFLVNHVWGAADRSQGILPMLYMYADMFHSIGMPILEPLSKKRITLLWDDHGTVSRWNKWLPTLQAMVL
;
A
#
# COMPACT_ATOMS: atom_id res chain seq x y z
N MET A 1 19.77 2.25 21.25
CA MET A 1 19.25 1.33 20.22
C MET A 1 17.77 1.12 20.46
N LYS A 2 16.89 1.35 19.47
CA LYS A 2 15.46 1.02 19.61
C LYS A 2 15.32 -0.52 19.46
N VAL A 3 14.79 -1.20 20.48
CA VAL A 3 14.47 -2.63 20.39
C VAL A 3 13.26 -2.76 19.48
N GLN A 4 13.37 -3.55 18.41
CA GLN A 4 12.26 -3.84 17.52
C GLN A 4 11.47 -5.03 18.06
N TYR A 5 10.15 -4.87 18.15
CA TYR A 5 9.22 -5.89 18.64
C TYR A 5 8.38 -6.45 17.49
N ARG A 6 7.88 -7.68 17.68
CA ARG A 6 6.86 -8.34 16.85
C ARG A 6 5.76 -8.86 17.76
N SER A 7 4.54 -8.99 17.30
CA SER A 7 3.44 -9.52 18.13
C SER A 7 3.19 -11.01 17.90
N CYS A 8 2.89 -11.75 18.97
CA CYS A 8 2.45 -13.13 18.89
C CYS A 8 1.06 -13.23 18.25
N TYR A 9 0.90 -14.01 17.19
CA TYR A 9 -0.38 -14.15 16.50
C TYR A 9 -1.47 -14.89 17.29
N HIS A 10 -1.14 -15.52 18.41
CA HIS A 10 -2.12 -16.19 19.26
C HIS A 10 -2.58 -15.32 20.44
N CYS A 11 -1.62 -14.71 21.16
CA CYS A 11 -1.88 -14.03 22.42
C CYS A 11 -1.53 -12.54 22.41
N SER A 12 -1.16 -12.00 21.24
CA SER A 12 -0.80 -10.59 21.00
C SER A 12 0.33 -10.03 21.86
N LYS A 13 1.02 -10.87 22.64
CA LYS A 13 2.16 -10.45 23.44
C LYS A 13 3.29 -9.95 22.53
N PRO A 14 3.92 -8.80 22.84
CA PRO A 14 5.11 -8.35 22.13
C PRO A 14 6.26 -9.32 22.41
N ILE A 15 7.07 -9.55 21.39
CA ILE A 15 8.24 -10.44 21.38
C ILE A 15 9.39 -9.59 20.87
N ALA A 16 10.44 -9.41 21.69
CA ALA A 16 11.61 -8.69 21.23
C ALA A 16 12.29 -9.47 20.11
N LYS A 17 12.82 -8.80 19.08
CA LYS A 17 13.60 -9.47 18.03
C LYS A 17 14.82 -10.23 18.56
N SER A 18 15.33 -9.85 19.73
CA SER A 18 16.43 -10.54 20.42
C SER A 18 16.00 -11.88 21.05
N ASP A 19 14.71 -12.08 21.29
CA ASP A 19 14.20 -13.33 21.80
C ASP A 19 14.13 -14.35 20.67
N ASN A 20 14.30 -15.64 20.98
CA ASN A 20 14.15 -16.75 20.03
C ASN A 20 12.70 -16.84 19.52
N LEU A 21 12.37 -15.98 18.56
CA LEU A 21 11.06 -15.80 17.96
C LEU A 21 10.63 -17.10 17.28
N TYR A 22 9.55 -17.70 17.78
CA TYR A 22 9.07 -18.95 17.22
C TYR A 22 8.27 -18.67 15.95
N ARG A 23 8.91 -18.88 14.79
CA ARG A 23 8.35 -18.64 13.45
C ARG A 23 7.76 -19.92 12.86
N CYS A 24 6.61 -19.83 12.18
CA CYS A 24 6.09 -20.97 11.43
C CYS A 24 7.11 -21.43 10.37
N LYS A 25 7.44 -22.72 10.33
CA LYS A 25 8.48 -23.26 9.42
C LYS A 25 8.04 -23.27 7.94
N ASN A 26 6.75 -23.42 7.69
CA ASN A 26 6.18 -23.54 6.35
C ASN A 26 6.02 -22.15 5.70
N CYS A 27 5.03 -21.38 6.16
CA CYS A 27 4.76 -20.06 5.59
C CYS A 27 5.83 -19.03 5.93
N LYS A 28 6.48 -19.16 7.10
CA LYS A 28 7.43 -18.17 7.62
C LYS A 28 6.82 -16.76 7.75
N VAL A 29 5.50 -16.59 7.74
CA VAL A 29 4.88 -15.26 7.93
C VAL A 29 4.49 -15.03 9.39
N MET A 30 3.95 -16.05 10.05
CA MET A 30 3.42 -15.93 11.42
C MET A 30 4.49 -16.15 12.49
N PHE A 31 4.44 -15.31 13.53
CA PHE A 31 5.32 -15.35 14.70
C PHE A 31 4.56 -15.68 15.99
N TYR A 32 5.21 -16.42 16.89
CA TYR A 32 4.64 -16.88 18.15
C TYR A 32 5.66 -16.76 19.27
N CYS A 33 5.18 -16.60 20.51
CA CYS A 33 6.05 -16.66 21.69
C CYS A 33 6.72 -18.03 21.83
N ASN A 34 6.02 -19.10 21.43
CA ASN A 34 6.46 -20.48 21.57
C ASN A 34 5.60 -21.43 20.72
N ARG A 35 5.99 -22.71 20.70
CA ARG A 35 5.28 -23.79 19.98
C ARG A 35 3.85 -24.01 20.47
N LYS A 36 3.55 -23.74 21.75
CA LYS A 36 2.18 -23.87 22.29
C LYS A 36 1.25 -22.85 21.62
N CYS A 37 1.66 -21.58 21.56
CA CYS A 37 0.91 -20.54 20.86
C CYS A 37 0.70 -20.87 19.36
N GLN A 38 1.69 -21.46 18.68
CA GLN A 38 1.50 -21.91 17.30
C GLN A 38 0.41 -22.98 17.18
N LYS A 39 0.44 -24.01 18.06
CA LYS A 39 -0.53 -25.11 18.04
C LYS A 39 -1.94 -24.62 18.36
N ASP A 40 -2.06 -23.78 19.39
CA ASP A 40 -3.35 -23.26 19.84
C ASP A 40 -3.99 -22.36 18.75
N ASN A 41 -3.17 -21.67 17.94
CA ASN A 41 -3.63 -20.90 16.79
C ASN A 41 -3.76 -21.71 15.48
N TRP A 42 -3.47 -23.01 15.47
CA TRP A 42 -3.35 -23.78 14.22
C TRP A 42 -4.65 -23.85 13.42
N ALA A 43 -5.81 -23.95 14.10
CA ALA A 43 -7.11 -24.03 13.43
C ALA A 43 -7.38 -22.80 12.54
N LEU A 44 -7.03 -21.60 13.02
CA LEU A 44 -7.14 -20.35 12.26
C LEU A 44 -5.98 -20.18 11.27
N HIS A 45 -4.77 -20.58 11.67
CA HIS A 45 -3.57 -20.40 10.86
C HIS A 45 -3.54 -21.31 9.63
N LYS A 46 -4.08 -22.54 9.70
CA LYS A 46 -3.90 -23.56 8.66
C LYS A 46 -4.33 -23.09 7.27
N THR A 47 -5.44 -22.35 7.17
CA THR A 47 -5.97 -21.81 5.90
C THR A 47 -4.98 -20.84 5.28
N VAL A 48 -4.57 -19.82 6.04
CA VAL A 48 -3.63 -18.80 5.58
C VAL A 48 -2.19 -19.31 5.44
N CYS A 49 -1.83 -20.43 6.10
CA CYS A 49 -0.48 -20.99 6.06
C CYS A 49 -0.13 -21.50 4.66
N ALA A 50 -1.04 -22.24 4.03
CA ALA A 50 -0.81 -22.83 2.71
C ALA A 50 -0.67 -21.74 1.64
N ASP A 51 -1.57 -20.76 1.66
CA ASP A 51 -1.54 -19.63 0.73
C ASP A 51 -0.27 -18.79 0.88
N ALA A 52 0.11 -18.49 2.14
CA ALA A 52 1.34 -17.76 2.42
C ALA A 52 2.61 -18.55 2.04
N GLU A 53 2.61 -19.87 2.19
CA GLU A 53 3.70 -20.72 1.72
C GLU A 53 3.80 -20.72 0.20
N ALA A 54 2.67 -20.89 -0.51
CA ALA A 54 2.62 -20.85 -1.96
C ALA A 54 3.10 -19.49 -2.50
N ALA A 55 2.62 -18.39 -1.92
CA ALA A 55 3.07 -17.04 -2.26
C ALA A 55 4.58 -16.87 -2.05
N ARG A 56 5.11 -17.30 -0.90
CA ARG A 56 6.55 -17.26 -0.60
C ARG A 56 7.39 -18.06 -1.60
N LEU A 57 6.92 -19.24 -2.00
CA LEU A 57 7.62 -20.08 -2.97
C LEU A 57 7.63 -19.43 -4.36
N ARG A 58 6.49 -18.91 -4.83
CA ARG A 58 6.42 -18.18 -6.10
C ARG A 58 7.38 -16.99 -6.10
N TRP A 59 7.35 -16.15 -5.05
CA TRP A 59 8.27 -15.02 -4.93
C TRP A 59 9.74 -15.44 -4.86
N GLY A 60 10.05 -16.59 -4.27
CA GLY A 60 11.41 -17.12 -4.25
C GLY A 60 11.94 -17.42 -5.65
N VAL A 61 11.10 -17.98 -6.52
CA VAL A 61 11.44 -18.26 -7.93
C VAL A 61 11.60 -16.96 -8.70
N ASP A 62 10.62 -16.04 -8.60
CA ASP A 62 10.65 -14.76 -9.32
C ASP A 62 11.87 -13.93 -8.92
N ARG A 63 12.17 -13.86 -7.62
CA ARG A 63 13.33 -13.12 -7.09
C ARG A 63 14.66 -13.73 -7.51
N GLN A 64 14.75 -15.06 -7.59
CA GLN A 64 15.96 -15.70 -8.11
C GLN A 64 16.18 -15.35 -9.59
N ALA A 65 15.12 -15.38 -10.41
CA ALA A 65 15.22 -14.96 -11.81
C ALA A 65 15.66 -13.50 -11.96
N LEU A 66 15.20 -12.60 -11.09
CA LEU A 66 15.71 -11.23 -11.04
C LEU A 66 17.19 -11.19 -10.69
N TYR A 67 17.63 -11.96 -9.70
CA TYR A 67 19.02 -11.95 -9.26
C TYR A 67 19.96 -12.49 -10.32
N ASP A 68 19.56 -13.55 -11.01
CA ASP A 68 20.30 -14.08 -12.15
C ASP A 68 20.41 -12.99 -13.23
N HIS A 69 19.30 -12.32 -13.57
CA HIS A 69 19.28 -11.23 -14.54
C HIS A 69 20.16 -10.03 -14.14
N LEU A 70 20.06 -9.56 -12.90
CA LEU A 70 20.84 -8.43 -12.39
C LEU A 70 22.32 -8.79 -12.26
N SER A 71 22.62 -10.02 -11.87
CA SER A 71 23.98 -10.55 -11.81
C SER A 71 24.60 -10.61 -13.20
N ASP A 72 23.86 -11.03 -14.23
CA ASP A 72 24.35 -11.04 -15.61
C ASP A 72 24.65 -9.63 -16.13
N LEU A 73 23.83 -8.64 -15.76
CA LEU A 73 24.00 -7.25 -16.23
C LEU A 73 25.07 -6.47 -15.49
N HIS A 74 25.24 -6.73 -14.19
CA HIS A 74 25.99 -5.84 -13.31
C HIS A 74 27.00 -6.56 -12.42
N GLY A 75 26.95 -7.89 -12.35
CA GLY A 75 27.63 -8.67 -11.34
C GLY A 75 27.22 -8.24 -9.92
N GLY A 76 28.11 -8.51 -8.98
CA GLY A 76 27.97 -8.06 -7.60
C GLY A 76 27.56 -9.14 -6.62
N SER A 77 27.71 -8.80 -5.35
CA SER A 77 27.29 -9.60 -4.20
C SER A 77 25.76 -9.65 -4.10
N LYS A 78 25.26 -10.64 -3.36
CA LYS A 78 23.82 -10.77 -3.06
C LYS A 78 23.23 -9.52 -2.40
N GLU A 79 24.01 -8.82 -1.60
CA GLU A 79 23.59 -7.58 -0.93
C GLU A 79 23.40 -6.44 -1.95
N GLU A 80 24.33 -6.28 -2.89
CA GLU A 80 24.21 -5.31 -3.97
C GLU A 80 23.02 -5.61 -4.90
N LEU A 81 22.79 -6.89 -5.22
CA LEU A 81 21.61 -7.31 -6.00
C LEU A 81 20.30 -7.01 -5.26
N CYS A 82 20.26 -7.23 -3.94
CA CYS A 82 19.10 -6.86 -3.11
C CYS A 82 18.84 -5.36 -3.11
N HIS A 83 19.88 -4.52 -2.99
CA HIS A 83 19.73 -3.07 -3.08
C HIS A 83 19.24 -2.61 -4.46
N ARG A 84 19.72 -3.24 -5.54
CA ARG A 84 19.27 -2.95 -6.91
C ARG A 84 17.82 -3.34 -7.12
N GLU A 85 17.39 -4.50 -6.64
CA GLU A 85 16.00 -4.93 -6.64
C GLU A 85 15.09 -3.89 -5.94
N GLN A 86 15.48 -3.44 -4.75
CA GLN A 86 14.75 -2.40 -4.00
C GLN A 86 14.66 -1.09 -4.79
N ALA A 87 15.77 -0.66 -5.41
CA ALA A 87 15.81 0.54 -6.23
C ALA A 87 14.89 0.44 -7.46
N LEU A 88 14.87 -0.71 -8.14
CA LEU A 88 13.98 -0.97 -9.27
C LEU A 88 12.51 -0.91 -8.86
N PHE A 89 12.15 -1.54 -7.73
CA PHE A 89 10.78 -1.50 -7.23
C PHE A 89 10.36 -0.07 -6.88
N LYS A 90 11.23 0.70 -6.21
CA LYS A 90 10.99 2.11 -5.90
C LYS A 90 10.78 2.94 -7.17
N GLN A 91 11.61 2.74 -8.20
CA GLN A 91 11.47 3.45 -9.47
C GLN A 91 10.16 3.09 -10.18
N TRP A 92 9.81 1.80 -10.25
CA TRP A 92 8.53 1.37 -10.81
C TRP A 92 7.35 1.97 -10.04
N PHE A 93 7.44 1.98 -8.72
CA PHE A 93 6.42 2.55 -7.83
C PHE A 93 6.22 4.03 -8.11
N GLU A 94 7.29 4.82 -8.19
CA GLU A 94 7.25 6.25 -8.51
C GLU A 94 6.61 6.52 -9.88
N LEU A 95 7.00 5.75 -10.90
CA LEU A 95 6.42 5.87 -12.26
C LEU A 95 4.93 5.53 -12.29
N ASN A 96 4.49 4.60 -11.45
CA ASN A 96 3.10 4.13 -11.44
C ASN A 96 2.24 4.72 -10.33
N THR A 97 2.80 5.58 -9.45
CA THR A 97 2.11 6.11 -8.27
C THR A 97 0.79 6.76 -8.66
N LEU A 98 0.78 7.61 -9.68
CA LEU A 98 -0.45 8.26 -10.13
C LEU A 98 -1.49 7.25 -10.63
N ASN A 99 -1.09 6.26 -11.43
CA ASN A 99 -2.02 5.23 -11.93
C ASN A 99 -2.62 4.40 -10.80
N LEU A 100 -1.80 4.05 -9.82
CA LEU A 100 -2.20 3.30 -8.64
C LEU A 100 -3.17 4.11 -7.77
N GLN A 101 -2.88 5.38 -7.53
CA GLN A 101 -3.73 6.32 -6.78
C GLN A 101 -5.12 6.45 -7.41
N ARG A 102 -5.18 6.59 -8.74
CA ARG A 102 -6.44 6.62 -9.49
C ARG A 102 -7.26 5.36 -9.31
N ALA A 103 -6.62 4.19 -9.40
CA ALA A 103 -7.29 2.92 -9.17
C ALA A 103 -7.88 2.85 -7.75
N GLY A 104 -7.14 3.33 -6.74
CA GLY A 104 -7.62 3.43 -5.37
C GLY A 104 -8.84 4.34 -5.22
N ILE A 105 -8.79 5.55 -5.78
CA ILE A 105 -9.91 6.50 -5.78
C ILE A 105 -11.13 5.89 -6.48
N TYR A 106 -10.94 5.32 -7.67
CA TYR A 106 -12.01 4.68 -8.42
C TYR A 106 -12.71 3.59 -7.61
N VAL A 107 -11.94 2.68 -7.00
CA VAL A 107 -12.50 1.60 -6.19
C VAL A 107 -13.21 2.15 -4.94
N ALA A 108 -12.63 3.16 -4.28
CA ALA A 108 -13.27 3.81 -3.13
C ALA A 108 -14.60 4.48 -3.49
N CYS A 109 -14.66 5.23 -4.60
CA CYS A 109 -15.90 5.85 -5.08
C CYS A 109 -16.95 4.78 -5.46
N LYS A 110 -16.55 3.71 -6.16
CA LYS A 110 -17.46 2.61 -6.50
C LYS A 110 -17.98 1.87 -5.28
N PHE A 111 -17.14 1.69 -4.27
CA PHE A 111 -17.52 1.09 -3.01
C PHE A 111 -18.54 1.95 -2.25
N GLN A 112 -18.34 3.27 -2.24
CA GLN A 112 -19.28 4.24 -1.68
C GLN A 112 -20.65 4.20 -2.38
N ASP A 113 -20.68 4.08 -3.70
CA ASP A 113 -21.92 3.96 -4.48
C ASP A 113 -22.67 2.66 -4.17
N ALA A 114 -21.94 1.55 -3.97
CA ALA A 114 -22.51 0.21 -3.80
C ALA A 114 -23.12 -0.05 -2.42
N ILE A 115 -22.58 0.54 -1.34
CA ILE A 115 -22.92 0.18 0.05
C ILE A 115 -24.08 1.00 0.66
N MET A 116 -24.86 1.74 -0.16
CA MET A 116 -25.83 2.75 0.33
C MET A 116 -25.10 3.91 1.09
N PRO A 117 -25.70 5.11 1.23
CA PRO A 117 -25.01 6.33 1.68
C PRO A 117 -24.63 6.36 3.18
N LEU A 118 -24.47 5.20 3.83
CA LEU A 118 -23.90 5.08 5.16
C LEU A 118 -22.39 5.40 5.08
N LYS A 119 -22.11 6.71 5.13
CA LYS A 119 -20.81 7.39 5.30
C LYS A 119 -19.59 6.47 5.19
N PHE A 120 -19.22 6.12 3.95
CA PHE A 120 -17.87 5.64 3.65
C PHE A 120 -16.87 6.59 4.31
N LYS A 121 -15.97 6.04 5.12
CA LYS A 121 -14.89 6.78 5.76
C LYS A 121 -13.59 6.30 5.14
N PRO A 122 -12.94 7.09 4.28
CA PRO A 122 -11.65 6.74 3.67
C PRO A 122 -10.62 6.29 4.70
N SER A 123 -10.56 6.98 5.85
CA SER A 123 -9.65 6.66 6.96
C SER A 123 -9.95 5.34 7.67
N ARG A 124 -11.07 4.68 7.38
CA ARG A 124 -11.43 3.35 7.87
C ARG A 124 -11.39 2.27 6.79
N SER A 125 -10.68 2.53 5.70
CA SER A 125 -10.48 1.57 4.62
C SER A 125 -9.02 1.57 4.21
N LEU A 126 -8.49 0.44 3.75
CA LEU A 126 -7.14 0.30 3.22
C LEU A 126 -7.23 -0.17 1.78
N PHE A 127 -6.66 0.61 0.85
CA PHE A 127 -6.46 0.13 -0.51
C PHE A 127 -5.15 -0.63 -0.60
N TYR A 128 -5.26 -1.93 -0.78
CA TYR A 128 -4.15 -2.86 -0.74
C TYR A 128 -3.80 -3.33 -2.15
N VAL A 129 -2.51 -3.27 -2.51
CA VAL A 129 -2.01 -3.65 -3.83
C VAL A 129 -0.85 -4.63 -3.68
N VAL A 130 -0.97 -5.78 -4.34
CA VAL A 130 0.08 -6.80 -4.42
C VAL A 130 0.74 -6.73 -5.79
N VAL A 131 2.06 -6.62 -5.76
CA VAL A 131 2.92 -6.48 -6.92
C VAL A 131 3.84 -7.69 -7.00
N CYS A 132 4.04 -8.22 -8.22
CA CYS A 132 5.04 -9.24 -8.50
C CYS A 132 6.03 -8.75 -9.54
N LEU A 133 7.16 -9.43 -9.63
CA LEU A 133 8.13 -9.18 -10.68
C LEU A 133 7.56 -9.63 -12.04
N HIS A 134 7.90 -8.89 -13.08
CA HIS A 134 7.70 -9.25 -14.47
C HIS A 134 8.91 -8.82 -15.30
N LEU A 135 9.78 -9.77 -15.62
CA LEU A 135 10.93 -9.50 -16.48
C LEU A 135 10.47 -9.42 -17.94
N SER A 136 10.06 -8.22 -18.37
CA SER A 136 9.75 -7.94 -19.76
C SER A 136 11.04 -7.82 -20.59
N SER A 137 10.95 -8.20 -21.87
CA SER A 137 12.07 -8.11 -22.82
C SER A 137 12.52 -6.66 -23.09
N ASP A 138 11.63 -5.68 -22.91
CA ASP A 138 11.90 -4.26 -23.15
C ASP A 138 12.75 -3.60 -22.05
N ARG A 139 12.92 -4.27 -20.90
CA ARG A 139 13.72 -3.83 -19.75
C ARG A 139 13.37 -2.43 -19.25
N THR A 140 12.15 -1.95 -19.50
CA THR A 140 11.74 -0.63 -19.03
C THR A 140 11.31 -0.69 -17.56
N PRO A 141 11.72 0.24 -16.69
CA PRO A 141 11.32 0.23 -15.29
C PRO A 141 9.80 0.25 -15.08
N SER A 142 9.03 0.74 -16.06
CA SER A 142 7.56 0.73 -16.07
C SER A 142 6.95 -0.67 -16.22
N SER A 143 7.63 -1.61 -16.85
CA SER A 143 7.14 -2.97 -17.14
C SER A 143 7.75 -4.04 -16.24
N THR A 144 8.77 -3.70 -15.44
CA THR A 144 9.49 -4.63 -14.56
C THR A 144 8.62 -5.31 -13.50
N PHE A 145 7.44 -4.74 -13.19
CA PHE A 145 6.54 -5.29 -12.19
C PHE A 145 5.09 -5.25 -12.68
N LEU A 146 4.30 -6.21 -12.18
CA LEU A 146 2.87 -6.32 -12.46
C LEU A 146 2.06 -6.29 -11.17
N VAL A 147 0.93 -5.61 -11.21
CA VAL A 147 -0.09 -5.70 -10.16
C VAL A 147 -0.85 -7.01 -10.35
N ILE A 148 -0.76 -7.90 -9.36
CA ILE A 148 -1.43 -9.21 -9.37
C ILE A 148 -2.66 -9.27 -8.48
N GLY A 149 -2.86 -8.25 -7.66
CA GLY A 149 -4.05 -8.09 -6.83
C GLY A 149 -4.19 -6.65 -6.36
N ALA A 150 -5.41 -6.14 -6.35
CA ALA A 150 -5.74 -4.85 -5.77
C ALA A 150 -7.14 -4.93 -5.17
N GLU A 151 -7.27 -4.50 -3.92
CA GLU A 151 -8.53 -4.61 -3.18
C GLU A 151 -8.67 -3.49 -2.15
N LEU A 152 -9.90 -3.04 -1.95
CA LEU A 152 -10.25 -2.14 -0.86
C LEU A 152 -10.78 -2.97 0.31
N ARG A 153 -10.10 -2.90 1.45
CA ARG A 153 -10.49 -3.62 2.66
C ARG A 153 -10.98 -2.66 3.73
N PRO A 154 -12.15 -2.90 4.35
CA PRO A 154 -12.54 -2.13 5.53
C PRO A 154 -11.58 -2.44 6.67
N MET A 155 -11.17 -1.41 7.41
CA MET A 155 -10.42 -1.55 8.65
C MET A 155 -11.42 -1.62 9.80
N PRO A 156 -11.46 -2.72 10.57
CA PRO A 156 -12.46 -2.87 11.62
C PRO A 156 -12.11 -2.03 12.85
N GLY A 157 -12.98 -1.07 13.15
CA GLY A 157 -13.11 -0.43 14.46
C GLY A 157 -11.84 0.20 15.05
N ASP A 158 -11.92 0.59 16.32
CA ASP A 158 -10.87 1.36 17.01
C ASP A 158 -9.61 0.52 17.37
N ASP A 159 -9.54 -0.74 16.93
CA ASP A 159 -8.36 -1.61 17.03
C ASP A 159 -7.46 -1.44 15.79
N GLU A 160 -6.94 -0.22 15.60
CA GLU A 160 -6.08 0.25 14.50
C GLU A 160 -4.80 -0.57 14.24
N LEU A 161 -4.49 -1.61 15.02
CA LEU A 161 -3.16 -2.22 15.08
C LEU A 161 -3.09 -3.74 14.79
N SER A 162 -4.21 -4.44 14.60
CA SER A 162 -4.18 -5.92 14.55
C SER A 162 -4.18 -6.56 13.15
N TRP A 163 -4.45 -5.79 12.08
CA TRP A 163 -4.94 -6.39 10.83
C TRP A 163 -3.93 -7.00 9.87
N THR A 164 -2.63 -6.81 10.08
CA THR A 164 -1.66 -7.39 9.16
C THR A 164 -0.75 -8.40 9.85
N GLY A 165 -0.41 -8.20 11.12
CA GLY A 165 0.75 -8.84 11.77
C GLY A 165 2.06 -8.76 10.95
N ILE A 166 2.03 -8.05 9.83
CA ILE A 166 3.08 -7.20 9.33
C ILE A 166 3.14 -6.11 10.39
N ASP A 167 4.27 -5.98 11.08
CA ASP A 167 4.56 -4.72 11.76
C ASP A 167 4.67 -3.66 10.65
N LEU A 168 3.53 -3.19 10.16
CA LEU A 168 3.47 -1.94 9.44
C LEU A 168 4.12 -0.95 10.39
N PRO A 169 5.10 -0.15 9.93
CA PRO A 169 5.64 0.89 10.77
C PRO A 169 4.47 1.60 11.42
N GLN A 170 4.53 1.85 12.74
CA GLN A 170 3.55 2.71 13.43
C GLN A 170 3.39 4.08 12.72
N GLU A 171 4.27 4.37 11.76
CA GLU A 171 4.33 5.45 10.80
C GLU A 171 3.68 5.13 9.44
N ILE A 172 2.66 4.27 9.32
CA ILE A 172 1.66 4.60 8.30
C ILE A 172 1.05 5.90 8.81
N GLU A 173 1.65 7.02 8.40
CA GLU A 173 1.11 8.35 8.56
C GLU A 173 -0.16 8.42 7.71
N LEU A 174 -1.21 7.74 8.17
CA LEU A 174 -2.55 7.74 7.60
C LEU A 174 -3.07 9.18 7.44
N GLU A 175 -2.49 10.12 8.19
CA GLU A 175 -2.72 11.55 8.11
C GLU A 175 -1.40 12.32 8.03
N SER A 176 -0.52 12.01 7.06
CA SER A 176 0.69 12.79 6.86
C SER A 176 0.32 14.29 6.77
N PRO A 177 0.90 15.17 7.60
CA PRO A 177 0.65 16.61 7.56
C PRO A 177 0.78 17.20 6.15
N VAL A 178 1.58 16.56 5.30
CA VAL A 178 1.73 16.88 3.87
C VAL A 178 0.40 16.78 3.13
N ASN A 179 -0.40 15.73 3.34
CA ASN A 179 -1.67 15.55 2.65
C ASN A 179 -2.70 16.60 3.08
N HIS A 180 -2.80 16.89 4.38
CA HIS A 180 -3.65 17.98 4.86
C HIS A 180 -3.18 19.34 4.35
N PHE A 181 -1.87 19.57 4.31
CA PHE A 181 -1.29 20.77 3.74
C PHE A 181 -1.65 20.92 2.26
N LEU A 182 -1.49 19.87 1.45
CA LEU A 182 -1.85 19.86 0.03
C LEU A 182 -3.33 20.19 -0.18
N VAL A 183 -4.23 19.51 0.53
CA VAL A 183 -5.68 19.73 0.43
C VAL A 183 -6.06 21.16 0.82
N ASN A 184 -5.51 21.67 1.92
CA ASN A 184 -5.92 22.96 2.47
C ASN A 184 -5.28 24.14 1.72
N HIS A 185 -3.99 24.07 1.43
CA HIS A 185 -3.20 25.23 0.98
C HIS A 185 -2.87 25.19 -0.51
N VAL A 186 -2.65 24.01 -1.08
CA VAL A 186 -2.29 23.88 -2.49
C VAL A 186 -3.54 23.75 -3.36
N TRP A 187 -4.51 22.94 -2.94
CA TRP A 187 -5.72 22.67 -3.71
C TRP A 187 -6.91 23.53 -3.30
N GLY A 188 -6.87 24.17 -2.13
CA GLY A 188 -7.98 24.98 -1.61
C GLY A 188 -9.29 24.19 -1.53
N ALA A 189 -9.21 22.90 -1.19
CA ALA A 189 -10.32 21.95 -1.25
C ALA A 189 -10.68 21.38 0.14
N ALA A 190 -10.33 22.10 1.21
CA ALA A 190 -10.62 21.71 2.59
C ALA A 190 -12.11 21.42 2.82
N ASP A 191 -12.99 22.23 2.22
CA ASP A 191 -14.46 22.10 2.32
C ASP A 191 -15.02 20.84 1.66
N ARG A 192 -14.23 20.19 0.81
CA ARG A 192 -14.61 18.98 0.07
C ARG A 192 -13.84 17.73 0.51
N SER A 193 -12.95 17.85 1.48
CA SER A 193 -12.18 16.70 1.95
C SER A 193 -13.08 15.68 2.65
N GLN A 194 -13.06 14.44 2.17
CA GLN A 194 -13.74 13.30 2.80
C GLN A 194 -12.79 12.50 3.71
N GLY A 195 -11.51 12.84 3.74
CA GLY A 195 -10.46 12.17 4.51
C GLY A 195 -9.34 11.64 3.62
N ILE A 196 -8.42 10.88 4.23
CA ILE A 196 -7.31 10.23 3.54
C ILE A 196 -7.59 8.74 3.41
N LEU A 197 -7.51 8.21 2.18
CA LEU A 197 -7.47 6.78 1.90
C LEU A 197 -6.01 6.31 2.02
N PRO A 198 -5.66 5.51 3.04
CA PRO A 198 -4.36 4.86 3.08
C PRO A 198 -4.27 3.82 1.95
N MET A 199 -3.12 3.77 1.31
CA MET A 199 -2.81 2.79 0.28
C MET A 199 -1.51 2.08 0.65
N LEU A 200 -1.51 0.75 0.56
CA LEU A 200 -0.37 -0.11 0.86
C LEU A 200 -0.01 -0.94 -0.37
N TYR A 201 1.23 -0.81 -0.81
CA TYR A 201 1.80 -1.55 -1.94
C TYR A 201 2.79 -2.56 -1.39
N MET A 202 2.65 -3.82 -1.78
CA MET A 202 3.53 -4.89 -1.34
C MET A 202 4.21 -5.57 -2.53
N TYR A 203 5.54 -5.68 -2.44
CA TYR A 203 6.35 -6.51 -3.33
C TYR A 203 7.31 -7.33 -2.48
N ALA A 204 7.19 -8.66 -2.54
CA ALA A 204 7.94 -9.58 -1.69
C ALA A 204 7.84 -9.20 -0.20
N ASP A 205 8.97 -8.87 0.44
CA ASP A 205 9.05 -8.40 1.83
C ASP A 205 9.13 -6.86 1.96
N MET A 206 9.09 -6.14 0.84
CA MET A 206 9.01 -4.68 0.80
C MET A 206 7.57 -4.19 0.82
N PHE A 207 7.39 -3.03 1.43
CA PHE A 207 6.13 -2.31 1.39
C PHE A 207 6.37 -0.81 1.23
N HIS A 208 5.48 -0.16 0.48
CA HIS A 208 5.37 1.29 0.41
C HIS A 208 3.96 1.68 0.80
N SER A 209 3.82 2.75 1.59
CA SER A 209 2.53 3.31 1.95
C SER A 209 2.42 4.75 1.48
N ILE A 210 1.25 5.14 1.01
CA ILE A 210 0.92 6.53 0.71
C ILE A 210 -0.51 6.81 1.16
N GLY A 211 -0.75 7.99 1.71
CA GLY A 211 -2.10 8.48 1.94
C GLY A 211 -2.58 9.26 0.71
N MET A 212 -3.80 8.98 0.25
CA MET A 212 -4.45 9.70 -0.85
C MET A 212 -5.68 10.46 -0.34
N PRO A 213 -5.72 11.81 -0.44
CA PRO A 213 -6.93 12.53 -0.11
C PRO A 213 -8.10 12.16 -1.02
N ILE A 214 -9.24 11.85 -0.42
CA ILE A 214 -10.51 11.65 -1.13
C ILE A 214 -11.30 12.95 -1.04
N LEU A 215 -11.71 13.48 -2.18
CA LEU A 215 -12.45 14.75 -2.27
C LEU A 215 -13.84 14.51 -2.84
N GLU A 216 -14.83 15.25 -2.35
CA GLU A 216 -16.15 15.30 -2.95
C GLU A 216 -16.06 15.96 -4.35
N PRO A 217 -16.64 15.33 -5.40
CA PRO A 217 -16.69 15.92 -6.73
C PRO A 217 -17.36 17.30 -6.73
N LEU A 218 -16.89 18.22 -7.57
CA LEU A 218 -17.59 19.50 -7.73
C LEU A 218 -18.97 19.27 -8.35
N SER A 219 -20.00 19.87 -7.76
CA SER A 219 -21.34 19.85 -8.37
C SER A 219 -21.31 20.58 -9.72
N LYS A 220 -22.09 20.10 -10.70
CA LYS A 220 -22.17 20.69 -12.04
C LYS A 220 -22.45 22.21 -12.03
N LYS A 221 -23.26 22.68 -11.06
CA LYS A 221 -23.58 24.10 -10.88
C LYS A 221 -22.36 24.94 -10.45
N ARG A 222 -21.48 24.38 -9.62
CA ARG A 222 -20.25 25.05 -9.15
C ARG A 222 -19.19 25.11 -10.26
N ILE A 223 -19.17 24.10 -11.14
CA ILE A 223 -18.31 24.07 -12.34
C ILE A 223 -18.61 25.27 -13.25
N THR A 224 -19.89 25.53 -13.55
CA THR A 224 -20.30 26.67 -14.40
C THR A 224 -19.95 28.03 -13.81
N LEU A 225 -20.08 28.22 -12.50
CA LEU A 225 -19.77 29.51 -11.85
C LEU A 225 -18.26 29.81 -11.81
N LEU A 226 -17.41 28.79 -11.79
CA LEU A 226 -15.95 28.95 -11.81
C LEU A 226 -15.41 29.37 -13.19
N TRP A 227 -16.22 29.28 -14.24
CA TRP A 227 -15.78 29.54 -15.62
C TRP A 227 -15.83 31.03 -15.99
N ASP A 228 -16.61 31.85 -15.28
CA ASP A 228 -16.93 33.21 -15.72
C ASP A 228 -16.11 34.33 -15.04
N ASP A 229 -15.33 34.07 -13.97
CA ASP A 229 -14.86 35.16 -13.09
C ASP A 229 -13.32 35.28 -12.84
N HIS A 230 -12.43 34.70 -13.65
CA HIS A 230 -11.00 34.72 -13.27
C HIS A 230 -10.00 35.20 -14.33
N GLY A 231 -9.53 36.43 -14.10
CA GLY A 231 -8.28 36.97 -14.63
C GLY A 231 -7.04 36.20 -14.15
N THR A 232 -6.05 36.19 -15.05
CA THR A 232 -4.59 35.96 -14.93
C THR A 232 -4.03 34.74 -14.20
N VAL A 233 -4.75 34.00 -13.35
CA VAL A 233 -4.24 32.70 -12.85
C VAL A 233 -4.43 31.65 -13.92
N SER A 234 -3.32 31.12 -14.45
CA SER A 234 -3.30 30.06 -15.47
C SER A 234 -4.35 28.99 -15.17
N ARG A 235 -5.29 28.84 -16.10
CA ARG A 235 -6.43 27.90 -16.09
C ARG A 235 -6.01 26.49 -15.67
N TRP A 236 -4.78 26.09 -16.00
CA TRP A 236 -4.20 24.80 -15.63
C TRP A 236 -3.96 24.65 -14.13
N ASN A 237 -3.50 25.68 -13.43
CA ASN A 237 -3.14 25.56 -12.02
C ASN A 237 -4.33 25.34 -11.09
N LYS A 238 -5.54 25.78 -11.50
CA LYS A 238 -6.79 25.58 -10.73
C LYS A 238 -7.47 24.25 -11.05
N TRP A 239 -7.39 23.80 -12.31
CA TRP A 239 -8.08 22.59 -12.77
C TRP A 239 -7.20 21.34 -12.70
N LEU A 240 -5.87 21.46 -12.66
CA LEU A 240 -4.98 20.30 -12.61
C LEU A 240 -5.30 19.38 -11.42
N PRO A 241 -5.56 19.85 -10.18
CA PRO A 241 -5.94 18.95 -9.09
C PRO A 241 -7.31 18.27 -9.29
N THR A 242 -8.27 18.98 -9.90
CA THR A 242 -9.61 18.45 -10.17
C THR A 242 -9.61 17.47 -11.34
N LEU A 243 -8.86 17.77 -12.41
CA LEU A 243 -8.63 16.86 -13.54
C LEU A 243 -7.76 15.67 -13.13
N GLN A 244 -6.80 15.86 -12.22
CA GLN A 244 -6.05 14.78 -11.57
C GLN A 244 -6.93 13.90 -10.67
N ALA A 245 -8.08 14.40 -10.22
CA ALA A 245 -9.06 13.64 -9.46
C ALA A 245 -10.21 13.06 -10.31
N MET A 246 -10.34 13.46 -11.59
CA MET A 246 -11.51 13.12 -12.43
C MET A 246 -11.21 12.46 -13.79
N VAL A 247 -10.05 12.72 -14.41
CA VAL A 247 -9.65 12.19 -15.75
C VAL A 247 -8.44 11.25 -15.64
N LEU A 248 -8.04 11.03 -14.40
CA LEU A 248 -7.05 10.11 -13.93
C LEU A 248 -7.86 9.13 -13.08
#